data_AF-A0A7J6CDW1-F1
#
_entry.id   AF-A0A7J6CDW1-F1
#
_cell.length_a   1.000
_cell.length_b   1.000
_cell.length_c   1.000
_cell.angle_alpha   90.00
_cell.angle_beta   90.00
_cell.angle_gamma   90.00
#
_symmetry.space_group_name_H-M   'P 1'
#
loop_
_entity.id
_entity.type
_entity.pdbx_description
1 polymer ?
#
loop_
_entity_poly.entity_id
_entity_poly.type
_entity_poly.pdbx_seq_one_letter_code
_entity_poly.pdbx_strand_id
1 'polypeptide(L)'
;MGKKHIMLTFDMLDWDADGEIGFEEFYMMVCILLSSEHDVEETFICHHFLPVFELLDMDGSKTINLKEFKASGFLFNLKGSDFKKILNLFDITGDECLNLSEFQKFTMMCMDAQKEFKRKRGKLHRLVDICTYFAKEEDELHLLD
;
A
#
# COMPACT_ATOMS: atom_id res chain seq x y z
N MET A 1 7.37 18.94 14.65
CA MET A 1 6.11 18.31 14.23
C MET A 1 4.96 19.07 14.89
N GLY A 2 3.92 19.47 14.16
CA GLY A 2 2.80 20.26 14.72
C GLY A 2 1.67 19.39 15.24
N LYS A 3 0.89 19.86 16.22
CA LYS A 3 -0.24 19.14 16.84
C LYS A 3 -1.18 18.45 15.82
N LYS A 4 -1.45 19.11 14.70
CA LYS A 4 -2.31 18.56 13.63
C LYS A 4 -1.76 17.28 12.99
N HIS A 5 -0.44 17.20 12.79
CA HIS A 5 0.17 15.99 12.22
C HIS A 5 0.16 14.85 13.25
N ILE A 6 0.38 15.17 14.53
CA ILE A 6 0.31 14.18 15.61
C ILE A 6 -1.11 13.60 15.70
N MET A 7 -2.14 14.45 15.69
CA MET A 7 -3.53 13.98 15.73
C MET A 7 -3.86 13.12 14.51
N LEU A 8 -3.49 13.56 13.31
CA LEU A 8 -3.74 12.78 12.09
C LEU A 8 -3.04 11.42 12.10
N THR A 9 -1.83 11.32 12.66
CA THR A 9 -1.14 10.03 12.81
C THR A 9 -1.78 9.19 13.92
N PHE A 10 -2.23 9.80 15.01
CA PHE A 10 -2.94 9.12 16.09
C PHE A 10 -4.25 8.52 15.58
N ASP A 11 -5.12 9.34 14.97
CA ASP A 11 -6.41 8.94 14.42
C ASP A 11 -6.27 7.86 13.31
N MET A 12 -5.10 7.72 12.71
CA MET A 12 -4.79 6.67 11.74
C MET A 12 -4.37 5.35 12.40
N LEU A 13 -3.70 5.42 13.54
CA LEU A 13 -3.20 4.24 14.25
C LEU A 13 -4.22 3.69 15.26
N ASP A 14 -5.08 4.55 15.81
CA ASP A 14 -6.28 4.21 16.60
C ASP A 14 -7.39 3.77 15.63
N TRP A 15 -7.20 2.62 14.98
CA TRP A 15 -8.08 2.17 13.90
C TRP A 15 -9.41 1.59 14.42
N ASP A 16 -9.47 1.23 15.71
CA ASP A 16 -10.72 0.78 16.33
C ASP A 16 -11.49 1.93 17.02
N ALA A 17 -10.90 3.13 17.03
CA ALA A 17 -11.47 4.37 17.51
C ALA A 17 -11.85 4.34 19.00
N ASP A 18 -11.09 3.60 19.81
CA ASP A 18 -11.27 3.56 21.26
C ASP A 18 -10.63 4.75 22.00
N GLY A 19 -9.84 5.56 21.29
CA GLY A 19 -9.18 6.75 21.80
C GLY A 19 -7.85 6.48 22.49
N GLU A 20 -7.34 5.26 22.42
CA GLU A 20 -6.03 4.83 22.88
C GLU A 20 -5.23 4.21 21.70
N ILE A 21 -3.98 3.83 21.95
CA ILE A 21 -3.22 3.01 21.00
C ILE A 21 -2.95 1.70 21.69
N GLY A 22 -3.68 0.67 21.29
CA GLY A 22 -3.57 -0.69 21.80
C GLY A 22 -2.23 -1.35 21.45
N PHE A 23 -2.02 -2.56 21.97
CA PHE A 23 -0.80 -3.31 21.68
C PHE A 23 -0.70 -3.68 20.19
N GLU A 24 -1.81 -4.09 19.59
CA GLU A 24 -1.91 -4.49 18.19
C GLU A 24 -1.61 -3.33 17.24
N GLU A 25 -2.16 -2.15 17.53
CA GLU A 25 -1.95 -0.90 16.79
C GLU A 25 -0.50 -0.42 16.89
N PHE A 26 0.04 -0.41 18.10
CA PHE A 26 1.46 -0.11 18.34
C PHE A 26 2.37 -1.12 17.64
N TYR A 27 2.05 -2.41 17.71
CA TYR A 27 2.81 -3.48 17.05
C TYR A 27 2.84 -3.28 15.54
N MET A 28 1.69 -3.00 14.91
CA MET A 28 1.62 -2.71 13.48
C MET A 28 2.44 -1.48 13.10
N MET A 29 2.37 -0.41 13.90
CA MET A 29 3.21 0.77 13.70
C MET A 29 4.71 0.43 13.72
N VAL A 30 5.16 -0.36 14.70
CA VAL A 30 6.56 -0.80 14.81
C VAL A 30 6.94 -1.66 13.60
N CYS A 31 6.08 -2.58 13.16
CA CYS A 31 6.34 -3.40 11.99
C CYS A 31 6.46 -2.58 10.69
N ILE A 32 5.62 -1.56 10.51
CA ILE A 32 5.71 -0.63 9.38
C ILE A 32 7.05 0.10 9.40
N LEU A 33 7.45 0.66 10.54
CA LEU A 33 8.73 1.36 10.69
C LEU A 33 9.93 0.44 10.40
N LEU A 34 9.94 -0.78 10.95
CA LEU A 34 10.98 -1.77 10.70
C LEU A 34 11.00 -2.20 9.23
N SER A 35 9.84 -2.32 8.59
CA SER A 35 9.78 -2.67 7.17
C SER A 35 10.43 -1.59 6.30
N SER A 36 10.26 -0.31 6.68
CA SER A 36 10.88 0.80 5.98
C SER A 36 12.37 0.94 6.26
N GLU A 37 12.82 0.70 7.50
CA GLU A 37 14.25 0.67 7.83
C GLU A 37 15.03 -0.40 7.05
N HIS A 38 14.37 -1.50 6.69
CA HIS A 38 14.98 -2.63 6.00
C HIS A 38 14.69 -2.72 4.50
N ASP A 39 14.01 -1.74 3.90
CA ASP A 39 13.57 -1.74 2.48
C ASP A 39 12.75 -3.01 2.12
N VAL A 40 11.79 -3.39 2.99
CA VAL A 40 10.92 -4.58 2.82
C VAL A 40 9.42 -4.25 2.94
N GLU A 41 9.03 -2.99 2.74
CA GLU A 41 7.64 -2.53 2.84
C GLU A 41 6.69 -3.36 1.98
N GLU A 42 7.08 -3.70 0.74
CA GLU A 42 6.22 -4.46 -0.18
C GLU A 42 6.01 -5.89 0.28
N THR A 43 7.06 -6.51 0.82
CA THR A 43 6.96 -7.84 1.42
C THR A 43 6.08 -7.80 2.66
N PHE A 44 6.22 -6.77 3.50
CA PHE A 44 5.40 -6.58 4.69
C PHE A 44 3.92 -6.42 4.33
N ILE A 45 3.60 -5.49 3.43
CA ILE A 45 2.23 -5.20 2.95
C ILE A 45 1.59 -6.47 2.36
N CYS A 46 2.33 -7.28 1.60
CA CYS A 46 1.77 -8.50 1.03
C CYS A 46 1.42 -9.57 2.08
N HIS A 47 2.28 -9.78 3.09
CA HIS A 47 2.01 -10.77 4.13
C HIS A 47 0.96 -10.30 5.13
N HIS A 48 0.83 -8.98 5.32
CA HIS A 48 -0.08 -8.35 6.28
C HIS A 48 -1.16 -7.53 5.55
N PHE A 49 -1.60 -7.97 4.37
CA PHE A 49 -2.48 -7.16 3.52
C PHE A 49 -3.82 -6.85 4.19
N LEU A 50 -4.37 -7.74 5.02
CA LEU A 50 -5.64 -7.49 5.71
C LEU A 50 -5.53 -6.38 6.77
N PRO A 51 -4.64 -6.45 7.77
CA PRO A 51 -4.51 -5.37 8.74
C PRO A 51 -4.01 -4.06 8.10
N VAL A 52 -3.20 -4.14 7.02
CA VAL A 52 -2.85 -2.94 6.25
C VAL A 52 -4.07 -2.37 5.54
N PHE A 53 -4.95 -3.20 4.96
CA PHE A 53 -6.17 -2.73 4.32
C PHE A 53 -7.08 -2.01 5.33
N GLU A 54 -7.27 -2.60 6.51
CA GLU A 54 -8.08 -2.00 7.58
C GLU A 54 -7.48 -0.70 8.10
N LEU A 55 -6.15 -0.62 8.24
CA LEU A 55 -5.44 0.62 8.58
C LEU A 55 -5.63 1.73 7.51
N LEU A 56 -5.73 1.34 6.23
CA LEU A 56 -5.92 2.29 5.12
C LEU A 56 -7.37 2.74 4.97
N ASP A 57 -8.36 1.93 5.37
CA ASP A 57 -9.81 2.19 5.31
C ASP A 57 -10.27 3.06 6.49
N MET A 58 -9.86 4.33 6.49
CA MET A 58 -10.01 5.24 7.63
C MET A 58 -11.48 5.54 7.99
N ASP A 59 -12.40 5.48 7.02
CA ASP A 59 -13.83 5.68 7.27
C ASP A 59 -14.64 4.39 7.46
N GLY A 60 -13.98 3.23 7.38
CA GLY A 60 -14.59 1.91 7.54
C GLY A 60 -15.53 1.50 6.41
N SER A 61 -15.44 2.16 5.24
CA SER A 61 -16.26 1.88 4.05
C SER A 61 -16.01 0.51 3.43
N LYS A 62 -14.97 -0.21 3.85
CA LYS A 62 -14.47 -1.45 3.23
C LYS A 62 -13.95 -1.23 1.82
N THR A 63 -13.52 0.00 1.54
CA THR A 63 -12.88 0.41 0.30
C THR A 63 -11.85 1.48 0.59
N ILE A 64 -10.71 1.48 -0.11
CA ILE A 64 -9.69 2.52 0.06
C ILE A 64 -9.82 3.52 -1.08
N ASN A 65 -10.26 4.73 -0.78
CA ASN A 65 -10.37 5.80 -1.76
C ASN A 65 -9.06 6.61 -1.89
N LEU A 66 -8.97 7.46 -2.91
CA LEU A 66 -7.77 8.27 -3.18
C LEU A 66 -7.37 9.20 -2.02
N LYS A 67 -8.32 9.68 -1.21
CA LYS A 67 -8.02 10.58 -0.09
C LYS A 67 -7.38 9.80 1.06
N GLU A 68 -7.96 8.67 1.42
CA GLU A 68 -7.44 7.78 2.46
C GLU A 68 -6.05 7.27 2.10
N PHE A 69 -5.88 6.81 0.86
CA PHE A 69 -4.58 6.35 0.37
C PHE A 69 -3.52 7.46 0.41
N LYS A 70 -3.87 8.69 0.01
CA LYS A 70 -2.94 9.83 0.11
C LYS A 70 -2.62 10.21 1.56
N ALA A 71 -3.58 10.09 2.46
CA ALA A 71 -3.40 10.44 3.87
C ALA A 71 -2.42 9.47 4.54
N SER A 72 -2.50 8.18 4.22
CA SER A 72 -1.71 7.08 4.81
C SER A 72 -0.47 6.68 4.03
N GLY A 73 -0.33 7.15 2.80
CA GLY A 73 0.77 6.83 1.89
C GLY A 73 2.18 7.00 2.45
N PHE A 74 2.37 7.93 3.38
CA PHE A 74 3.67 8.17 4.01
C PHE A 74 4.15 6.99 4.87
N LEU A 75 3.23 6.15 5.37
CA LEU A 75 3.57 4.95 6.16
C LEU A 75 4.38 3.93 5.34
N PHE A 76 4.16 3.91 4.03
CA PHE A 76 4.74 2.93 3.12
C PHE A 76 5.69 3.58 2.10
N ASN A 77 6.15 4.80 2.38
CA ASN A 77 7.02 5.58 1.49
C ASN A 77 6.45 5.77 0.07
N LEU A 78 5.11 5.82 -0.04
CA LEU A 78 4.38 6.00 -1.29
C LEU A 78 4.13 7.49 -1.54
N LYS A 79 4.35 7.98 -2.77
CA LYS A 79 4.12 9.40 -3.13
C LYS A 79 2.74 9.62 -3.72
N GLY A 80 2.18 10.81 -3.52
CA GLY A 80 0.82 11.17 -3.95
C GLY A 80 0.48 10.94 -5.45
N SER A 81 1.47 10.98 -6.34
CA SER A 81 1.32 10.68 -7.78
C SER A 81 1.17 9.20 -8.09
N ASP A 82 1.59 8.34 -7.16
CA ASP A 82 1.73 6.91 -7.37
C ASP A 82 0.37 6.21 -7.19
N PHE A 83 -0.47 6.73 -6.29
CA PHE A 83 -1.79 6.18 -5.99
C PHE A 83 -2.78 6.25 -7.14
N LYS A 84 -2.78 7.34 -7.92
CA LYS A 84 -3.69 7.43 -9.07
C LYS A 84 -3.36 6.36 -10.11
N LYS A 85 -2.08 6.00 -10.26
CA LYS A 85 -1.67 4.91 -11.14
C LYS A 85 -2.10 3.56 -10.59
N ILE A 86 -1.94 3.35 -9.28
CA ILE A 86 -2.36 2.11 -8.62
C ILE A 86 -3.88 1.92 -8.77
N LEU A 87 -4.69 2.93 -8.46
CA LEU A 87 -6.14 2.88 -8.66
C LEU A 87 -6.48 2.53 -10.11
N ASN A 88 -5.92 3.25 -11.09
CA ASN A 88 -6.18 2.98 -12.49
C ASN A 88 -5.81 1.55 -12.96
N LEU A 89 -4.84 0.89 -12.30
CA LEU A 89 -4.39 -0.45 -12.65
C LEU A 89 -5.21 -1.55 -11.97
N PHE A 90 -5.70 -1.30 -10.76
CA PHE A 90 -6.27 -2.34 -9.89
C PHE A 90 -7.75 -2.16 -9.56
N ASP A 91 -8.32 -0.98 -9.79
CA ASP A 91 -9.76 -0.75 -9.72
C ASP A 91 -10.44 -1.43 -10.92
N ILE A 92 -10.84 -2.68 -10.72
CA ILE A 92 -11.51 -3.51 -11.72
C ILE A 92 -13.01 -3.17 -11.75
N THR A 93 -13.56 -2.75 -10.61
CA THR A 93 -14.97 -2.39 -10.49
C THR A 93 -15.30 -1.02 -11.12
N GLY A 94 -14.31 -0.13 -11.22
CA GLY A 94 -14.44 1.22 -11.76
C GLY A 94 -15.11 2.21 -10.79
N ASP A 95 -15.04 1.95 -9.48
CA ASP A 95 -15.68 2.78 -8.45
C ASP A 95 -14.75 3.87 -7.87
N GLU A 96 -13.55 4.01 -8.44
CA GLU A 96 -12.47 4.90 -8.00
C GLU A 96 -11.92 4.59 -6.60
N CYS A 97 -12.18 3.38 -6.11
CA CYS A 97 -11.68 2.86 -4.84
C CYS A 97 -10.96 1.51 -5.06
N LEU A 98 -10.31 1.01 -4.01
CA LEU A 98 -9.85 -0.39 -3.96
C LEU A 98 -10.65 -1.14 -2.91
N ASN A 99 -11.43 -2.13 -3.32
CA ASN A 99 -11.98 -3.10 -2.38
C ASN A 99 -10.90 -4.11 -1.93
N LEU A 100 -11.23 -4.94 -0.93
CA LEU A 100 -10.28 -5.91 -0.37
C LEU A 100 -9.67 -6.86 -1.42
N SER A 101 -10.45 -7.29 -2.42
CA SER A 101 -9.97 -8.21 -3.46
C SER A 101 -9.00 -7.51 -4.42
N GLU A 102 -9.30 -6.28 -4.80
CA GLU A 102 -8.43 -5.46 -5.66
C GLU A 102 -7.14 -5.09 -4.93
N PHE A 103 -7.24 -4.73 -3.65
CA PHE A 103 -6.08 -4.49 -2.80
C PHE A 103 -5.21 -5.73 -2.66
N GLN A 104 -5.80 -6.91 -2.43
CA GLN A 104 -5.04 -8.17 -2.36
C GLN A 104 -4.31 -8.46 -3.69
N LYS A 105 -4.93 -8.21 -4.85
CA LYS A 105 -4.27 -8.36 -6.15
C LYS A 105 -3.09 -7.41 -6.29
N PHE A 106 -3.26 -6.15 -5.88
CA PHE A 106 -2.18 -5.18 -5.83
C PHE A 106 -1.00 -5.67 -5.00
N THR A 107 -1.23 -6.17 -3.79
CA THR A 107 -0.14 -6.63 -2.92
C THR A 107 0.56 -7.89 -3.45
N MET A 108 -0.18 -8.84 -4.03
CA MET A 108 0.38 -10.03 -4.67
C MET A 108 1.26 -9.67 -5.87
N MET A 109 0.80 -8.76 -6.74
CA MET A 109 1.60 -8.28 -7.87
C MET A 109 2.89 -7.62 -7.40
N CYS A 110 2.83 -6.82 -6.34
CA CYS A 110 4.02 -6.17 -5.79
C CYS A 110 5.07 -7.18 -5.30
N MET A 111 4.63 -8.25 -4.65
CA MET A 111 5.50 -9.33 -4.20
C MET A 111 6.16 -10.07 -5.37
N ASP A 112 5.41 -10.39 -6.42
CA ASP A 112 5.94 -11.14 -7.56
C ASP A 112 6.97 -10.33 -8.36
N ALA A 113 6.78 -9.01 -8.47
CA ALA A 113 7.79 -8.12 -9.07
C ALA A 113 9.08 -8.15 -8.29
N GLN A 114 9.00 -8.01 -6.97
CA GLN A 114 10.19 -8.06 -6.13
C GLN A 114 10.97 -9.36 -6.32
N LYS A 115 10.28 -10.51 -6.39
CA LYS A 115 10.93 -11.81 -6.65
C LYS A 115 11.64 -11.81 -8.00
N GLU A 116 10.98 -11.32 -9.04
CA GLU A 116 11.54 -11.25 -10.38
C GLU A 116 12.77 -10.33 -10.46
N PHE A 117 12.73 -9.16 -9.83
CA PHE A 117 13.86 -8.24 -9.76
C PHE A 117 15.04 -8.83 -9.00
N LYS A 118 14.80 -9.45 -7.85
CA LYS A 118 15.83 -10.18 -7.08
C LYS A 118 16.48 -11.26 -7.94
N ARG A 119 15.71 -11.98 -8.77
CA ARG A 119 16.22 -12.97 -9.73
C ARG A 119 17.07 -12.33 -10.84
N LYS A 120 16.64 -11.19 -11.38
CA LYS A 120 17.35 -10.43 -12.44
C LYS A 120 18.53 -9.59 -11.91
N ARG A 121 18.91 -9.71 -10.63
CA ARG A 121 19.95 -8.92 -9.92
C ARG A 121 19.73 -7.40 -9.93
N GLY A 122 18.49 -6.96 -10.21
CA GLY A 122 18.07 -5.57 -10.04
C GLY A 122 17.44 -5.35 -8.66
N LYS A 123 17.49 -4.13 -8.15
CA LYS A 123 16.65 -3.70 -7.02
C LYS A 123 15.67 -2.65 -7.53
N LEU A 124 14.40 -2.85 -7.22
CA LEU A 124 13.40 -1.81 -7.35
C LEU A 124 13.04 -1.36 -5.94
N HIS A 125 13.07 -0.04 -5.73
CA HIS A 125 13.01 0.55 -4.39
C HIS A 125 11.61 1.08 -4.04
N ARG A 126 10.63 0.97 -4.95
CA ARG A 126 9.29 1.52 -4.73
C ARG A 126 8.20 0.68 -5.39
N LEU A 127 7.08 0.54 -4.70
CA LEU A 127 5.80 -0.03 -5.19
C LEU A 127 5.34 0.52 -6.53
N VAL A 128 5.52 1.83 -6.79
CA VAL A 128 5.09 2.41 -8.08
C VAL A 128 5.99 1.97 -9.22
N ASP A 129 7.30 1.85 -8.97
CA ASP A 129 8.26 1.43 -9.97
C ASP A 129 7.91 -0.03 -10.33
N ILE A 130 7.53 -0.84 -9.33
CA ILE A 130 7.05 -2.22 -9.49
C ILE A 130 5.82 -2.28 -10.40
N CYS A 131 4.80 -1.47 -10.10
CA CYS A 131 3.58 -1.45 -10.89
C CYS A 131 3.84 -1.01 -12.34
N THR A 132 4.68 0.00 -12.55
CA THR A 132 5.02 0.45 -13.91
C THR A 132 5.87 -0.52 -14.70
N TYR A 133 6.66 -1.36 -14.04
CA TYR A 133 7.44 -2.39 -14.71
C TYR A 133 6.50 -3.46 -15.30
N PHE A 134 5.58 -3.98 -14.50
CA PHE A 134 4.66 -5.02 -14.97
C PHE A 134 3.65 -4.52 -16.00
N ALA A 135 3.11 -3.31 -15.83
CA ALA A 135 2.23 -2.75 -16.84
C ALA A 135 2.91 -2.68 -18.22
N LYS A 136 4.21 -2.36 -18.27
CA LYS A 136 4.98 -2.36 -19.51
C LYS A 136 5.23 -3.77 -20.06
N GLU A 137 5.50 -4.75 -19.19
CA GLU A 137 5.71 -6.14 -19.62
C GLU A 137 4.40 -6.77 -20.15
N GLU A 138 3.24 -6.46 -19.55
CA GLU A 138 1.93 -6.87 -20.07
C GLU A 138 1.59 -6.18 -21.40
N ASP A 139 1.81 -4.87 -21.53
CA ASP A 139 1.62 -4.14 -22.79
C ASP A 139 2.54 -4.69 -23.91
N GLU A 140 3.79 -5.04 -23.60
CA GLU A 140 4.72 -5.66 -24.56
C GLU A 140 4.29 -7.08 -24.97
N LEU A 141 3.70 -7.87 -24.07
CA LEU A 141 3.13 -9.17 -24.41
C LEU A 141 1.91 -9.05 -25.33
N HIS A 142 1.05 -8.05 -25.11
CA HIS A 142 -0.14 -7.80 -25.93
C HIS A 142 0.15 -7.17 -27.30
N LEU A 143 1.38 -6.68 -27.53
CA LEU A 143 1.85 -6.18 -28.83
C LEU A 143 2.49 -7.27 -29.71
N LEU A 144 2.63 -8.49 -29.19
CA LEU A 144 3.22 -9.64 -29.89
C LEU A 144 2.18 -10.65 -30.43
N ASP A 145 0.88 -10.38 -30.21
CA ASP A 145 -0.27 -11.08 -30.81
C ASP A 145 -0.88 -10.25 -31.97
#